data_AF-A0A9X2J735-F1
#
_entry.id   AF-A0A9X2J735-F1
#
_cell.length_a   1.000
_cell.length_b   1.000
_cell.length_c   1.000
_cell.angle_alpha   90.00
_cell.angle_beta   90.00
_cell.angle_gamma   90.00
#
_symmetry.space_group_name_H-M   'P 1'
#
loop_
_entity.id
_entity.type
_entity.pdbx_description
1 polymer ?
#
loop_
_entity_poly.entity_id
_entity_poly.type
_entity_poly.pdbx_seq_one_letter_code
_entity_poly.pdbx_strand_id
1 'polypeptide(L)'
;MRYTHLTPLFLLLSACEPTLFAGGTALPDGSVYQGDLQEGLFHGRGQLRWPDGSHYRGEFREGRMVGKGVLAKTDGCLYEGEFLNGEPHGNGRYTCDEIEWVGEFLAGKIHQGVLNWSGGETYNGEFLDFDPHGEGWLTTEDGSVYQGTFEYGALLQGSYTDSEGSRYTGGFEYSFYSGVGELTQPDGTVIHATFRYGKAEGEGKRIRTDREGNIVEEPGYFSKGVYYPSEKAWRTQTGIPAAHAETHLYSESERLQSAIDSLSPQRQGVRDVYTLLVGGDGTSPVFAKELNWVTERLDETFDIKGRVLRLSNGSGFNFPLATRTSIQKGLNALDQLLDPQEDLLLIHLVSHGARNGDFKIAEGKIPLNDLTVEDGKQWLGSVNAQHQWIVISACFSGQWADALSHPNRIIFTSAAADRSSFGCSDDSQRTWFSSALYGEALASGAGNPKAWFEAAKLKVIEMEQEQGIEEHAHSLPQYSVGENFLTWWKRKP
;
A
#
# COMPACT_ATOMS: atom_id res chain seq x y z
N MET A 1 113.48 2.30 15.36
CA MET A 1 113.68 3.36 14.34
C MET A 1 112.36 4.09 14.17
N ARG A 2 112.41 5.42 14.22
CA ARG A 2 111.29 6.31 14.58
C ARG A 2 110.47 6.76 13.37
N TYR A 3 109.17 6.88 13.60
CA TYR A 3 108.14 7.49 12.76
C TYR A 3 108.30 9.01 12.63
N THR A 4 107.88 9.57 11.50
CA THR A 4 107.47 10.98 11.27
C THR A 4 106.60 10.98 10.00
N HIS A 5 105.27 10.96 10.12
CA HIS A 5 104.32 12.10 10.16
C HIS A 5 104.30 12.98 8.89
N LEU A 6 103.30 12.73 8.04
CA LEU A 6 102.79 13.65 7.02
C LEU A 6 101.82 14.66 7.65
N THR A 7 101.95 15.92 7.28
CA THR A 7 101.04 17.03 7.58
C THR A 7 99.98 17.15 6.46
N PRO A 8 98.70 17.45 6.76
CA PRO A 8 97.63 17.48 5.78
C PRO A 8 97.35 18.86 5.18
N LEU A 9 96.78 18.82 3.98
CA LEU A 9 96.30 19.91 3.14
C LEU A 9 94.99 20.49 3.69
N PHE A 10 94.94 21.81 3.84
CA PHE A 10 93.73 22.58 4.15
C PHE A 10 92.78 22.57 2.95
N LEU A 11 91.55 22.09 3.16
CA LEU A 11 90.41 22.31 2.26
C LEU A 11 89.27 22.86 3.12
N LEU A 12 88.98 24.15 2.91
CA LEU A 12 87.89 24.88 3.52
C LEU A 12 86.56 24.30 3.04
N LEU A 13 85.96 23.43 3.85
CA LEU A 13 84.52 23.15 3.77
C LEU A 13 83.83 24.18 4.66
N SER A 14 83.23 25.17 4.00
CA SER A 14 82.23 26.05 4.57
C SER A 14 81.20 25.21 5.33
N ALA A 15 81.18 25.38 6.65
CA ALA A 15 80.11 24.89 7.49
C ALA A 15 78.79 25.46 6.96
N CYS A 16 77.91 24.57 6.51
CA CYS A 16 76.50 24.91 6.37
C CYS A 16 76.03 25.15 7.81
N GLU A 17 75.91 26.42 8.21
CA GLU A 17 75.30 26.77 9.48
C GLU A 17 73.91 26.12 9.52
N PRO A 18 73.55 25.35 10.56
CA PRO A 18 72.17 24.95 10.74
C PRO A 18 71.40 26.22 11.02
N THR A 19 70.75 26.74 9.99
CA THR A 19 69.77 27.81 10.11
C THR A 19 68.71 27.37 11.11
N LEU A 20 68.81 27.91 12.32
CA LEU A 20 67.75 27.90 13.31
C LEU A 20 66.60 28.74 12.74
N PHE A 21 65.62 28.07 12.13
CA PHE A 21 64.44 28.73 11.58
C PHE A 21 63.34 28.80 12.64
N ALA A 22 63.04 30.01 13.10
CA ALA A 22 61.90 30.29 13.95
C ALA A 22 60.59 30.16 13.13
N GLY A 23 59.70 29.26 13.57
CA GLY A 23 58.27 29.21 13.23
C GLY A 23 57.89 29.35 11.73
N GLY A 24 57.90 28.23 10.99
CA GLY A 24 57.34 28.16 9.63
C GLY A 24 58.30 27.58 8.59
N THR A 25 58.88 26.41 8.87
CA THR A 25 59.83 25.76 7.96
C THR A 25 59.09 25.20 6.75
N ALA A 26 59.34 25.76 5.56
CA ALA A 26 58.93 25.16 4.30
C ALA A 26 59.86 23.97 3.99
N LEU A 27 59.27 22.79 3.78
CA LEU A 27 59.93 21.56 3.41
C LEU A 27 60.15 21.49 1.89
N PRO A 28 61.04 20.61 1.39
CA PRO A 28 61.28 20.43 -0.05
C PRO A 28 60.04 20.05 -0.87
N ASP A 29 59.04 19.43 -0.24
CA ASP A 29 57.76 19.08 -0.85
C ASP A 29 56.74 20.24 -0.85
N GLY A 30 57.13 21.42 -0.32
CA GLY A 30 56.29 22.60 -0.20
C GLY A 30 55.40 22.64 1.04
N SER A 31 55.40 21.59 1.86
CA SER A 31 54.66 21.60 3.13
C SER A 31 55.33 22.54 4.14
N VAL A 32 54.57 23.07 5.09
CA VAL A 32 55.06 23.99 6.11
C VAL A 32 54.81 23.41 7.50
N TYR A 33 55.90 23.22 8.27
CA TYR A 33 55.83 22.75 9.64
C TYR A 33 56.10 23.90 10.64
N GLN A 34 55.29 23.94 11.69
CA GLN A 34 55.42 24.84 12.82
C GLN A 34 55.29 24.04 14.13
N GLY A 35 56.39 23.82 14.82
CA GLY A 35 56.43 23.06 16.07
C GLY A 35 57.86 22.80 16.53
N ASP A 36 58.01 21.96 17.56
CA ASP A 36 59.31 21.61 18.10
C ASP A 36 60.05 20.62 17.18
N LEU A 37 61.38 20.70 17.20
CA LEU A 37 62.26 19.79 16.48
C LEU A 37 63.16 19.06 17.48
N GLN A 38 63.34 17.76 17.29
CA GLN A 38 64.35 16.97 18.00
C GLN A 38 65.21 16.24 16.97
N GLU A 39 66.53 16.44 17.03
CA GLU A 39 67.50 15.87 16.07
C GLU A 39 67.16 16.15 14.59
N GLY A 40 66.56 17.32 14.32
CA GLY A 40 66.15 17.74 12.98
C GLY A 40 64.84 17.11 12.48
N LEU A 41 64.16 16.30 13.30
CA LEU A 41 62.86 15.70 13.00
C LEU A 41 61.73 16.38 13.78
N PHE A 42 60.51 16.35 13.25
CA PHE A 42 59.33 16.86 13.95
C PHE A 42 59.10 16.09 15.25
N HIS A 43 58.93 16.83 16.35
CA HIS A 43 58.77 16.24 17.67
C HIS A 43 57.84 17.11 18.53
N GLY A 44 57.18 16.52 19.53
CA GLY A 44 56.31 17.27 20.43
C GLY A 44 55.05 17.76 19.73
N ARG A 45 54.51 18.91 20.13
CA ARG A 45 53.29 19.47 19.52
C ARG A 45 53.65 20.36 18.33
N GLY A 46 52.93 20.20 17.23
CA GLY A 46 53.14 21.02 16.04
C GLY A 46 51.93 21.10 15.12
N GLN A 47 52.08 21.88 14.06
CA GLN A 47 51.14 22.00 12.96
C GLN A 47 51.89 21.79 11.64
N LEU A 48 51.38 20.90 10.80
CA LEU A 48 51.86 20.64 9.45
C LEU A 48 50.78 21.06 8.45
N ARG A 49 51.14 21.84 7.43
CA ARG A 49 50.24 22.25 6.35
C ARG A 49 50.82 21.78 5.03
N TRP A 50 50.02 21.07 4.22
CA TRP A 50 50.45 20.60 2.91
C TRP A 50 50.06 21.59 1.80
N PRO A 51 50.73 21.55 0.64
CA PRO A 51 50.43 22.46 -0.49
C PRO A 51 49.00 22.34 -1.04
N ASP A 52 48.37 21.18 -0.87
CA ASP A 52 46.99 20.95 -1.29
C ASP A 52 45.98 21.74 -0.43
N GLY A 53 46.38 22.22 0.74
CA GLY A 53 45.55 22.95 1.71
C GLY A 53 45.14 22.11 2.92
N SER A 54 45.40 20.80 2.91
CA SER A 54 45.20 19.96 4.10
C SER A 54 46.14 20.40 5.22
N HIS A 55 45.74 20.15 6.47
CA HIS A 55 46.58 20.46 7.61
C HIS A 55 46.32 19.56 8.81
N TYR A 56 47.40 19.25 9.53
CA TYR A 56 47.38 18.49 10.77
C TYR A 56 47.86 19.36 11.92
N ARG A 57 47.21 19.24 13.08
CA ARG A 57 47.66 19.81 14.35
C ARG A 57 47.62 18.72 15.41
N GLY A 58 48.75 18.41 16.02
CA GLY A 58 48.82 17.37 17.03
C GLY A 58 50.23 17.04 17.48
N GLU A 59 50.39 15.84 18.01
CA GLU A 59 51.68 15.34 18.48
C GLU A 59 52.50 14.68 17.35
N PHE A 60 53.82 14.81 17.45
CA PHE A 60 54.81 14.26 16.53
C PHE A 60 55.90 13.53 17.31
N ARG A 61 56.41 12.44 16.73
CA ARG A 61 57.60 11.71 17.22
C ARG A 61 58.37 11.18 16.02
N GLU A 62 59.67 11.50 15.98
CA GLU A 62 60.58 11.07 14.91
C GLU A 62 60.04 11.40 13.50
N GLY A 63 59.45 12.59 13.34
CA GLY A 63 58.89 13.05 12.06
C GLY A 63 57.49 12.52 11.73
N ARG A 64 56.91 11.62 12.54
CA ARG A 64 55.60 11.02 12.29
C ARG A 64 54.53 11.61 13.19
N MET A 65 53.31 11.71 12.68
CA MET A 65 52.13 12.04 13.49
C MET A 65 51.84 10.89 14.44
N VAL A 66 51.73 11.19 15.73
CA VAL A 66 51.45 10.21 16.80
C VAL A 66 50.52 10.83 17.83
N GLY A 67 49.93 10.04 18.72
CA GLY A 67 49.15 10.57 19.84
C GLY A 67 47.92 11.33 19.38
N LYS A 68 47.45 12.32 20.14
CA LYS A 68 46.22 13.05 19.79
C LYS A 68 46.49 14.14 18.74
N GLY A 69 45.60 14.25 17.77
CA GLY A 69 45.67 15.29 16.75
C GLY A 69 44.38 15.51 15.98
N VAL A 70 44.41 16.51 15.12
CA VAL A 70 43.32 16.91 14.23
C VAL A 70 43.88 17.06 12.82
N LEU A 71 43.35 16.29 11.87
CA LEU A 71 43.66 16.35 10.44
C LEU A 71 42.45 16.89 9.68
N ALA A 72 42.58 18.06 9.09
CA ALA A 72 41.61 18.64 8.16
C ALA A 72 42.07 18.42 6.72
N LYS A 73 41.20 17.84 5.90
CA LYS A 73 41.43 17.57 4.48
C LYS A 73 40.91 18.74 3.62
N THR A 74 41.27 18.72 2.34
CA THR A 74 40.94 19.77 1.36
C THR A 74 39.48 19.74 0.90
N ASP A 75 38.84 18.57 1.02
CA ASP A 75 37.43 18.31 0.76
C ASP A 75 36.51 18.81 1.90
N GLY A 76 37.08 19.36 2.98
CA GLY A 76 36.32 19.81 4.15
C GLY A 76 36.09 18.72 5.20
N CYS A 77 36.50 17.47 4.94
CA CYS A 77 36.45 16.42 5.94
C CYS A 77 37.47 16.66 7.06
N LEU A 78 37.11 16.31 8.29
CA LEU A 78 37.88 16.47 9.51
C LEU A 78 38.01 15.13 10.24
N TYR A 79 39.23 14.79 10.66
CA TYR A 79 39.48 13.71 11.61
C TYR A 79 40.08 14.28 12.89
N GLU A 80 39.51 13.95 14.04
CA GLU A 80 40.02 14.27 15.38
C GLU A 80 40.16 12.98 16.19
N GLY A 81 41.38 12.61 16.58
CA GLY A 81 41.59 11.34 17.27
C GLY A 81 43.05 11.02 17.51
N GLU A 82 43.32 9.74 17.75
CA GLU A 82 44.68 9.23 17.94
C GLU A 82 45.35 8.91 16.58
N PHE A 83 46.67 9.08 16.55
CA PHE A 83 47.49 8.79 15.38
C PHE A 83 48.59 7.81 15.79
N LEU A 84 48.92 6.90 14.88
CA LEU A 84 50.05 6.00 15.01
C LEU A 84 50.79 5.94 13.68
N ASN A 85 52.07 6.32 13.69
CA ASN A 85 52.94 6.29 12.50
C ASN A 85 52.41 7.09 11.29
N GLY A 86 51.68 8.18 11.52
CA GLY A 86 51.13 9.00 10.43
C GLY A 86 49.72 8.64 10.01
N GLU A 87 49.11 7.60 10.57
CA GLU A 87 47.76 7.16 10.22
C GLU A 87 46.80 7.32 11.40
N PRO A 88 45.50 7.61 11.14
CA PRO A 88 44.44 7.48 12.13
C PRO A 88 44.47 6.13 12.84
N HIS A 89 44.35 6.14 14.16
CA HIS A 89 44.39 4.94 14.98
C HIS A 89 43.58 5.12 16.26
N GLY A 90 43.20 4.03 16.93
CA GLY A 90 42.49 4.09 18.20
C GLY A 90 41.17 4.86 18.08
N ASN A 91 40.76 5.55 19.14
CA ASN A 91 39.50 6.28 19.14
C ASN A 91 39.61 7.61 18.38
N GLY A 92 38.59 7.93 17.60
CA GLY A 92 38.46 9.24 16.98
C GLY A 92 37.07 9.54 16.44
N ARG A 93 36.93 10.77 15.96
CA ARG A 93 35.76 11.32 15.32
C ARG A 93 36.13 11.74 13.91
N TYR A 94 35.30 11.36 12.95
CA TYR A 94 35.40 11.78 11.56
C TYR A 94 34.13 12.54 11.19
N THR A 95 34.27 13.75 10.67
CA THR A 95 33.14 14.58 10.20
C THR A 95 33.40 14.94 8.76
N CYS A 96 32.45 14.68 7.87
CA CYS A 96 32.54 15.13 6.49
C CYS A 96 31.14 15.43 5.95
N ASP A 97 30.97 16.57 5.28
CA ASP A 97 29.68 17.06 4.82
C ASP A 97 28.60 16.97 5.92
N GLU A 98 27.64 16.06 5.73
CA GLU A 98 26.48 15.85 6.59
C GLU A 98 26.56 14.58 7.45
N ILE A 99 27.74 13.93 7.50
CA ILE A 99 27.97 12.74 8.30
C ILE A 99 28.93 13.00 9.47
N GLU A 100 28.64 12.36 10.58
CA GLU A 100 29.51 12.29 11.75
C GLU A 100 29.69 10.84 12.19
N TRP A 101 30.92 10.36 12.13
CA TRP A 101 31.32 9.05 12.62
C TRP A 101 32.18 9.18 13.88
N VAL A 102 31.95 8.33 14.88
CA VAL A 102 32.75 8.24 16.11
C VAL A 102 33.03 6.79 16.44
N GLY A 103 34.29 6.42 16.64
CA GLY A 103 34.66 5.04 16.93
C GLY A 103 36.15 4.75 16.88
N GLU A 104 36.47 3.48 16.66
CA GLU A 104 37.84 2.95 16.56
C GLU A 104 38.36 2.88 15.11
N PHE A 105 39.59 3.35 14.92
CA PHE A 105 40.38 3.21 13.71
C PHE A 105 41.45 2.13 13.88
N LEU A 106 41.53 1.21 12.92
CA LEU A 106 42.56 0.18 12.82
C LEU A 106 43.32 0.31 11.51
N ALA A 107 44.64 0.57 11.59
CA ALA A 107 45.52 0.78 10.43
C ALA A 107 44.96 1.81 9.41
N GLY A 108 44.57 2.98 9.91
CA GLY A 108 44.04 4.07 9.09
C GLY A 108 42.60 3.89 8.58
N LYS A 109 41.97 2.73 8.83
CA LYS A 109 40.59 2.43 8.42
C LYS A 109 39.63 2.48 9.60
N ILE A 110 38.40 2.92 9.34
CA ILE A 110 37.28 2.79 10.27
C ILE A 110 37.02 1.30 10.54
N HIS A 111 36.83 0.92 11.81
CA HIS A 111 36.59 -0.47 12.23
C HIS A 111 35.22 -0.65 12.90
N GLN A 112 35.01 -0.05 14.07
CA GLN A 112 33.75 -0.11 14.83
C GLN A 112 33.40 1.27 15.34
N GLY A 113 32.11 1.64 15.29
CA GLY A 113 31.70 2.97 15.75
C GLY A 113 30.23 3.27 15.52
N VAL A 114 29.91 4.55 15.67
CA VAL A 114 28.59 5.11 15.45
C VAL A 114 28.67 6.11 14.30
N LEU A 115 27.92 5.85 13.24
CA LEU A 115 27.69 6.78 12.14
C LEU A 115 26.35 7.47 12.37
N ASN A 116 26.37 8.81 12.35
CA ASN A 116 25.18 9.66 12.43
C ASN A 116 25.06 10.41 11.11
N TRP A 117 23.88 10.38 10.52
CA TRP A 117 23.54 11.17 9.33
C TRP A 117 22.73 12.41 9.76
N SER A 118 22.88 13.52 9.01
CA SER A 118 22.11 14.75 9.22
C SER A 118 20.59 14.54 9.24
N GLY A 119 20.10 13.53 8.51
CA GLY A 119 18.69 13.11 8.46
C GLY A 119 18.18 12.40 9.72
N GLY A 120 18.99 12.27 10.77
CA GLY A 120 18.58 11.66 12.05
C GLY A 120 18.74 10.14 12.10
N GLU A 121 19.15 9.51 11.02
CA GLU A 121 19.52 8.09 11.00
C GLU A 121 20.82 7.86 11.80
N THR A 122 20.93 6.70 12.44
CA THR A 122 22.14 6.30 13.18
C THR A 122 22.44 4.82 12.99
N TYR A 123 23.69 4.48 12.68
CA TYR A 123 24.16 3.09 12.61
C TYR A 123 25.27 2.89 13.64
N ASN A 124 25.16 1.82 14.42
CA ASN A 124 26.18 1.41 15.38
C ASN A 124 26.58 -0.02 15.07
N GLY A 125 27.87 -0.25 14.82
CA GLY A 125 28.37 -1.58 14.50
C GLY A 125 29.74 -1.56 13.87
N GLU A 126 30.04 -2.65 13.18
CA GLU A 126 31.26 -2.81 12.40
C GLU A 126 31.13 -2.15 11.01
N PHE A 127 32.27 -1.86 10.40
CA PHE A 127 32.37 -1.22 9.10
C PHE A 127 33.46 -1.87 8.26
N LEU A 128 33.24 -1.87 6.95
CA LEU A 128 34.24 -2.24 5.95
C LEU A 128 34.23 -1.20 4.84
N ASP A 129 35.36 -0.53 4.64
CA ASP A 129 35.54 0.52 3.62
C ASP A 129 34.44 1.61 3.66
N PHE A 130 34.10 2.07 4.87
CA PHE A 130 33.04 3.05 5.22
C PHE A 130 31.59 2.57 5.11
N ASP A 131 31.34 1.35 4.61
CA ASP A 131 30.00 0.78 4.62
C ASP A 131 29.73 0.00 5.91
N PRO A 132 28.50 0.07 6.47
CA PRO A 132 28.04 -0.86 7.50
C PRO A 132 28.32 -2.31 7.10
N HIS A 133 28.99 -3.05 7.98
CA HIS A 133 29.38 -4.43 7.76
C HIS A 133 29.36 -5.18 9.11
N GLY A 134 29.34 -6.52 9.10
CA GLY A 134 29.41 -7.31 10.33
C GLY A 134 28.17 -7.09 11.22
N GLU A 135 28.32 -7.21 12.54
CA GLU A 135 27.20 -7.01 13.45
C GLU A 135 26.95 -5.52 13.72
N GLY A 136 25.67 -5.13 13.70
CA GLY A 136 25.27 -3.77 14.00
C GLY A 136 23.76 -3.57 14.14
N TRP A 137 23.37 -2.32 14.37
CA TRP A 137 21.99 -1.89 14.28
C TRP A 137 21.88 -0.47 13.69
N LEU A 138 20.87 -0.29 12.85
CA LEU A 138 20.50 0.96 12.21
C LEU A 138 19.16 1.42 12.79
N THR A 139 19.08 2.69 13.20
CA THR A 139 17.83 3.38 13.53
C THR A 139 17.56 4.41 12.43
N THR A 140 16.39 4.35 11.81
CA THR A 140 15.96 5.28 10.76
C THR A 140 15.30 6.53 11.34
N GLU A 141 15.10 7.56 10.52
CA GLU A 141 14.47 8.83 10.93
C GLU A 141 13.05 8.64 11.53
N ASP A 142 12.30 7.67 11.01
CA ASP A 142 10.95 7.33 11.48
C ASP A 142 10.93 6.50 12.78
N GLY A 143 12.11 6.16 13.33
CA GLY A 143 12.26 5.36 14.54
C GLY A 143 12.25 3.84 14.32
N SER A 144 12.18 3.37 13.07
CA SER A 144 12.35 1.94 12.78
C SER A 144 13.77 1.47 13.09
N VAL A 145 13.92 0.22 13.51
CA VAL A 145 15.20 -0.36 13.93
C VAL A 145 15.49 -1.63 13.16
N TYR A 146 16.64 -1.69 12.51
CA TYR A 146 17.23 -2.87 11.89
C TYR A 146 18.40 -3.34 12.76
N GLN A 147 18.49 -4.63 13.06
CA GLN A 147 19.57 -5.18 13.89
C GLN A 147 20.00 -6.55 13.39
N GLY A 148 21.30 -6.76 13.16
CA GLY A 148 21.87 -8.05 12.80
C GLY A 148 23.14 -7.92 11.98
N THR A 149 23.34 -8.86 11.06
CA THR A 149 24.53 -8.93 10.21
C THR A 149 24.33 -8.10 8.93
N PHE A 150 25.18 -7.10 8.72
CA PHE A 150 25.22 -6.23 7.55
C PHE A 150 26.35 -6.63 6.59
N GLU A 151 26.11 -6.48 5.29
CA GLU A 151 27.12 -6.60 4.25
C GLU A 151 26.95 -5.44 3.26
N TYR A 152 27.96 -4.56 3.18
CA TYR A 152 27.97 -3.36 2.33
C TYR A 152 26.70 -2.50 2.47
N GLY A 153 26.33 -2.20 3.72
CA GLY A 153 25.15 -1.37 4.02
C GLY A 153 23.82 -2.13 4.07
N ALA A 154 23.73 -3.34 3.51
CA ALA A 154 22.50 -4.13 3.49
C ALA A 154 22.44 -5.10 4.67
N LEU A 155 21.32 -5.11 5.40
CA LEU A 155 21.03 -6.16 6.37
C LEU A 155 20.80 -7.48 5.62
N LEU A 156 21.47 -8.56 6.02
CA LEU A 156 21.30 -9.90 5.45
C LEU A 156 20.46 -10.82 6.34
N GLN A 157 20.71 -10.76 7.65
CA GLN A 157 20.07 -11.60 8.64
C GLN A 157 19.93 -10.81 9.92
N GLY A 158 18.75 -10.82 10.52
CA GLY A 158 18.53 -10.04 11.73
C GLY A 158 17.08 -9.89 12.11
N SER A 159 16.79 -8.78 12.78
CA SER A 159 15.44 -8.34 13.10
C SER A 159 15.20 -6.92 12.63
N TYR A 160 13.94 -6.64 12.33
CA TYR A 160 13.44 -5.32 12.00
C TYR A 160 12.23 -5.01 12.89
N THR A 161 12.14 -3.80 13.40
CA THR A 161 10.96 -3.28 14.11
C THR A 161 10.56 -1.96 13.46
N ASP A 162 9.33 -1.84 13.00
CA ASP A 162 8.80 -0.59 12.45
C ASP A 162 8.26 0.33 13.55
N SER A 163 7.95 1.58 13.18
CA SER A 163 7.39 2.60 14.07
C SER A 163 5.97 2.29 14.55
N GLU A 164 5.24 1.41 13.85
CA GLU A 164 3.88 0.97 14.15
C GLU A 164 3.85 -0.26 15.08
N GLY A 165 5.00 -0.83 15.40
CA GLY A 165 5.17 -1.96 16.32
C GLY A 165 5.20 -3.34 15.67
N SER A 166 5.22 -3.46 14.34
CA SER A 166 5.49 -4.73 13.67
C SER A 166 6.95 -5.12 13.89
N ARG A 167 7.19 -6.42 14.08
CA ARG A 167 8.54 -6.97 14.27
C ARG A 167 8.77 -8.17 13.38
N TYR A 168 9.82 -8.14 12.58
CA TYR A 168 10.28 -9.28 11.79
C TYR A 168 11.60 -9.82 12.32
N THR A 169 11.81 -11.14 12.28
CA THR A 169 13.11 -11.79 12.51
C THR A 169 13.34 -12.84 11.42
N GLY A 170 14.44 -12.72 10.69
CA GLY A 170 14.73 -13.60 9.55
C GLY A 170 15.78 -13.04 8.61
N GLY A 171 15.75 -13.52 7.37
CA GLY A 171 16.63 -13.07 6.30
C GLY A 171 16.08 -11.85 5.57
N PHE A 172 16.97 -11.13 4.91
CA PHE A 172 16.66 -9.92 4.15
C PHE A 172 17.31 -9.97 2.77
N GLU A 173 16.60 -9.49 1.76
CA GLU A 173 17.11 -9.34 0.39
C GLU A 173 16.54 -8.04 -0.20
N TYR A 174 17.40 -7.13 -0.66
CA TYR A 174 17.01 -5.78 -1.11
C TYR A 174 16.13 -5.03 -0.08
N SER A 175 16.47 -5.14 1.20
CA SER A 175 15.72 -4.57 2.33
C SER A 175 14.32 -5.17 2.58
N PHE A 176 13.93 -6.21 1.84
CA PHE A 176 12.68 -6.94 2.07
C PHE A 176 12.91 -8.22 2.87
N TYR A 177 11.92 -8.62 3.67
CA TYR A 177 11.91 -9.94 4.31
C TYR A 177 12.05 -11.04 3.26
N SER A 178 12.98 -11.96 3.48
CA SER A 178 13.32 -13.04 2.55
C SER A 178 13.71 -14.31 3.29
N GLY A 179 13.35 -15.46 2.74
CA GLY A 179 13.63 -16.76 3.35
C GLY A 179 12.75 -17.05 4.57
N VAL A 180 13.15 -18.01 5.38
CA VAL A 180 12.37 -18.42 6.56
C VAL A 180 12.47 -17.35 7.65
N GLY A 181 11.34 -16.93 8.19
CA GLY A 181 11.30 -15.94 9.26
C GLY A 181 10.00 -15.94 10.06
N GLU A 182 9.96 -15.02 11.04
CA GLU A 182 8.86 -14.77 11.95
C GLU A 182 8.47 -13.29 11.86
N LEU A 183 7.18 -13.00 11.59
CA LEU A 183 6.61 -11.66 11.58
C LEU A 183 5.54 -11.55 12.66
N THR A 184 5.75 -10.66 13.63
CA THR A 184 4.74 -10.23 14.60
C THR A 184 4.13 -8.93 14.13
N GLN A 185 2.81 -8.91 13.96
CA GLN A 185 2.04 -7.75 13.54
C GLN A 185 1.61 -6.91 14.76
N PRO A 186 1.21 -5.64 14.58
CA PRO A 186 0.81 -4.75 15.69
C PRO A 186 -0.37 -5.27 16.52
N ASP A 187 -1.23 -6.10 15.92
CA ASP A 187 -2.36 -6.75 16.59
C ASP A 187 -1.95 -7.95 17.47
N GLY A 188 -0.66 -8.29 17.51
CA GLY A 188 -0.10 -9.44 18.23
C GLY A 188 -0.15 -10.76 17.44
N THR A 189 -0.63 -10.74 16.19
CA THR A 189 -0.60 -11.92 15.31
C THR A 189 0.84 -12.24 14.92
N VAL A 190 1.27 -13.49 15.12
CA VAL A 190 2.60 -13.98 14.74
C VAL A 190 2.51 -14.91 13.54
N ILE A 191 3.36 -14.71 12.54
CA ILE A 191 3.39 -15.48 11.29
C ILE A 191 4.76 -16.15 11.14
N HIS A 192 4.81 -17.48 11.10
CA HIS A 192 6.03 -18.23 10.79
C HIS A 192 5.89 -18.81 9.39
N ALA A 193 6.68 -18.34 8.43
CA ALA A 193 6.57 -18.73 7.03
C ALA A 193 7.89 -18.51 6.28
N THR A 194 7.93 -18.91 5.01
CA THR A 194 8.91 -18.41 4.06
C THR A 194 8.42 -17.06 3.52
N PHE A 195 9.29 -16.07 3.44
CA PHE A 195 9.01 -14.75 2.92
C PHE A 195 9.69 -14.55 1.55
N ARG A 196 9.00 -13.85 0.66
CA ARG A 196 9.52 -13.37 -0.62
C ARG A 196 9.06 -11.94 -0.84
N TYR A 197 10.00 -11.03 -1.08
CA TYR A 197 9.72 -9.60 -1.28
C TYR A 197 8.83 -9.02 -0.17
N GLY A 198 9.12 -9.37 1.09
CA GLY A 198 8.39 -8.83 2.25
C GLY A 198 7.09 -9.58 2.60
N LYS A 199 6.69 -10.58 1.81
CA LYS A 199 5.39 -11.25 1.95
C LYS A 199 5.55 -12.73 2.26
N ALA A 200 4.76 -13.23 3.21
CA ALA A 200 4.66 -14.66 3.49
C ALA A 200 4.14 -15.43 2.26
N GLU A 201 4.79 -16.54 1.94
CA GLU A 201 4.54 -17.41 0.78
C GLU A 201 4.76 -18.88 1.15
N GLY A 202 3.88 -19.75 0.66
CA GLY A 202 3.95 -21.20 0.87
C GLY A 202 3.39 -21.66 2.21
N GLU A 203 3.74 -22.88 2.62
CA GLU A 203 3.31 -23.44 3.90
C GLU A 203 3.90 -22.66 5.08
N GLY A 204 3.09 -22.47 6.12
CA GLY A 204 3.48 -21.78 7.34
C GLY A 204 2.43 -21.90 8.43
N LYS A 205 2.55 -21.09 9.47
CA LYS A 205 1.55 -21.00 10.53
C LYS A 205 1.31 -19.57 10.98
N ARG A 206 0.07 -19.31 11.41
CA ARG A 206 -0.34 -18.07 12.06
C ARG A 206 -0.72 -18.36 13.51
N ILE A 207 -0.20 -17.60 14.45
CA ILE A 207 -0.52 -17.66 15.87
C ILE A 207 -1.23 -16.36 16.24
N ARG A 208 -2.42 -16.45 16.83
CA ARG A 208 -3.21 -15.27 17.23
C ARG A 208 -4.07 -15.58 18.44
N THR A 209 -4.57 -14.53 19.10
CA THR A 209 -5.56 -14.68 20.17
C THR A 209 -6.98 -14.79 19.58
N ASP A 210 -7.75 -15.78 20.01
CA ASP A 210 -9.17 -15.91 19.64
C ASP A 210 -10.08 -14.96 20.44
N ARG A 211 -11.40 -15.02 20.18
CA ARG A 211 -12.37 -14.12 20.85
C ARG A 211 -12.52 -14.44 22.33
N GLU A 212 -12.14 -15.64 22.72
CA GLU A 212 -12.18 -16.17 24.07
C GLU A 212 -10.87 -15.91 24.84
N GLY A 213 -9.88 -15.28 24.20
CA GLY A 213 -8.59 -14.94 24.80
C GLY A 213 -7.55 -16.06 24.75
N ASN A 214 -7.81 -17.17 24.07
CA ASN A 214 -6.86 -18.27 23.94
C ASN A 214 -5.90 -18.02 22.77
N ILE A 215 -4.66 -18.47 22.93
CA ILE A 215 -3.68 -18.49 21.84
C ILE A 215 -4.01 -19.68 20.94
N VAL A 216 -4.27 -19.41 19.66
CA VAL A 216 -4.57 -20.42 18.65
C VAL A 216 -3.44 -20.44 17.62
N GLU A 217 -2.84 -21.61 17.41
CA GLU A 217 -1.88 -21.87 16.34
C GLU A 217 -2.61 -22.50 15.15
N GLU A 218 -2.56 -21.83 14.00
CA GLU A 218 -3.27 -22.21 12.78
C GLU A 218 -2.25 -22.52 11.67
N PRO A 219 -1.92 -23.79 11.40
CA PRO A 219 -1.14 -24.15 10.23
C PRO A 219 -1.94 -23.86 8.96
N GLY A 220 -1.27 -23.37 7.92
CA GLY A 220 -1.92 -23.01 6.67
C GLY A 220 -0.95 -22.74 5.54
N TYR A 221 -1.44 -22.02 4.54
CA TYR A 221 -0.70 -21.67 3.33
C TYR A 221 -0.83 -20.18 3.10
N PHE A 222 0.28 -19.50 2.84
CA PHE A 222 0.33 -18.09 2.54
C PHE A 222 0.54 -17.88 1.04
N SER A 223 -0.15 -16.90 0.46
CA SER A 223 0.12 -16.43 -0.89
C SER A 223 0.03 -14.92 -0.93
N LYS A 224 1.11 -14.26 -1.34
CA LYS A 224 1.29 -12.81 -1.34
C LYS A 224 0.91 -12.16 -0.01
N GLY A 225 1.22 -12.82 1.11
CA GLY A 225 0.93 -12.36 2.47
C GLY A 225 -0.48 -12.69 2.98
N VAL A 226 -1.36 -13.28 2.14
CA VAL A 226 -2.70 -13.69 2.55
C VAL A 226 -2.69 -15.12 3.08
N TYR A 227 -3.28 -15.33 4.25
CA TYR A 227 -3.40 -16.65 4.89
C TYR A 227 -4.59 -17.45 4.34
N TYR A 228 -4.36 -18.74 4.09
CA TYR A 228 -5.37 -19.75 3.74
C TYR A 228 -5.24 -20.95 4.68
N PRO A 229 -6.34 -21.64 5.07
CA PRO A 229 -6.26 -22.77 6.00
C PRO A 229 -5.46 -24.00 5.51
N SER A 230 -5.15 -24.08 4.22
CA SER A 230 -4.28 -25.11 3.62
C SER A 230 -3.95 -24.75 2.18
N GLU A 231 -2.93 -25.40 1.60
CA GLU A 231 -2.64 -25.26 0.16
C GLU A 231 -3.85 -25.68 -0.68
N LYS A 232 -4.58 -26.73 -0.25
CA LYS A 232 -5.82 -27.14 -0.91
C LYS A 232 -6.89 -26.05 -0.87
N ALA A 233 -7.06 -25.37 0.27
CA ALA A 233 -8.00 -24.26 0.40
C ALA A 233 -7.58 -23.09 -0.50
N TRP A 234 -6.29 -22.73 -0.51
CA TRP A 234 -5.74 -21.75 -1.46
C TRP A 234 -6.01 -22.16 -2.91
N ARG A 235 -5.70 -23.40 -3.31
CA ARG A 235 -5.98 -23.92 -4.66
C ARG A 235 -7.47 -24.03 -4.98
N THR A 236 -8.33 -24.21 -4.00
CA THR A 236 -9.79 -24.24 -4.25
C THR A 236 -10.33 -22.82 -4.42
N GLN A 237 -9.79 -21.86 -3.67
CA GLN A 237 -10.19 -20.45 -3.68
C GLN A 237 -9.54 -19.64 -4.82
N THR A 238 -8.33 -20.01 -5.24
CA THR A 238 -7.55 -19.33 -6.31
C THR A 238 -7.39 -20.19 -7.56
N GLY A 239 -7.44 -21.52 -7.44
CA GLY A 239 -7.38 -22.46 -8.54
C GLY A 239 -8.75 -22.72 -9.13
N ILE A 240 -9.39 -21.64 -9.57
CA ILE A 240 -10.29 -21.69 -10.72
C ILE A 240 -9.47 -21.21 -11.95
N PRO A 241 -8.67 -22.06 -12.60
CA PRO A 241 -7.62 -21.61 -13.52
C PRO A 241 -8.08 -21.85 -14.96
N ALA A 242 -8.26 -20.76 -15.74
CA ALA A 242 -8.38 -20.68 -17.20
C ALA A 242 -9.39 -21.60 -17.93
N ALA A 243 -9.34 -22.93 -17.77
CA ALA A 243 -10.26 -23.89 -18.42
C ALA A 243 -11.72 -23.73 -17.98
N HIS A 244 -11.96 -23.37 -16.71
CA HIS A 244 -13.31 -23.03 -16.24
C HIS A 244 -13.74 -21.64 -16.75
N ALA A 245 -12.83 -20.67 -16.85
CA ALA A 245 -13.14 -19.37 -17.45
C ALA A 245 -13.47 -19.52 -18.95
N GLU A 246 -12.71 -20.35 -19.67
CA GLU A 246 -12.98 -20.68 -21.07
C GLU A 246 -14.32 -21.42 -21.23
N THR A 247 -14.55 -22.48 -20.47
CA THR A 247 -15.85 -23.20 -20.46
C THR A 247 -17.00 -22.27 -20.08
N HIS A 248 -16.78 -21.35 -19.14
CA HIS A 248 -17.76 -20.33 -18.77
C HIS A 248 -18.07 -19.45 -19.96
N LEU A 249 -17.06 -18.81 -20.57
CA LEU A 249 -17.23 -17.97 -21.75
C LEU A 249 -17.97 -18.66 -22.89
N TYR A 250 -17.69 -19.94 -23.17
CA TYR A 250 -18.41 -20.70 -24.19
C TYR A 250 -19.85 -21.07 -23.80
N SER A 251 -20.13 -21.23 -22.50
CA SER A 251 -21.47 -21.53 -21.99
C SER A 251 -22.31 -20.30 -21.63
N GLU A 252 -21.73 -19.09 -21.67
CA GLU A 252 -22.41 -17.88 -21.18
C GLU A 252 -23.68 -17.53 -21.92
N SER A 253 -23.71 -17.73 -23.24
CA SER A 253 -24.94 -17.48 -24.01
C SER A 253 -26.06 -18.43 -23.58
N GLU A 254 -25.75 -19.70 -23.33
CA GLU A 254 -26.73 -20.71 -22.89
C GLU A 254 -27.16 -20.46 -21.45
N ARG A 255 -26.22 -20.07 -20.57
CA ARG A 255 -26.50 -19.74 -19.16
C ARG A 255 -27.44 -18.54 -19.04
N LEU A 256 -27.15 -17.46 -19.78
CA LEU A 256 -28.02 -16.28 -19.84
C LEU A 256 -29.41 -16.67 -20.36
N GLN A 257 -29.48 -17.43 -21.46
CA GLN A 257 -30.76 -17.86 -22.01
C GLN A 257 -31.53 -18.73 -21.03
N SER A 258 -30.88 -19.68 -20.34
CA SER A 258 -31.51 -20.52 -19.33
C SER A 258 -32.02 -19.71 -18.14
N ALA A 259 -31.29 -18.67 -17.71
CA ALA A 259 -31.76 -17.75 -16.67
C ALA A 259 -32.99 -16.95 -17.13
N ILE A 260 -33.01 -16.49 -18.39
CA ILE A 260 -34.16 -15.81 -18.99
C ILE A 260 -35.37 -16.76 -19.10
N ASP A 261 -35.18 -17.97 -19.61
CA ASP A 261 -36.24 -18.96 -19.80
C ASP A 261 -36.85 -19.45 -18.49
N SER A 262 -36.14 -19.28 -17.37
CA SER A 262 -36.63 -19.59 -16.02
C SER A 262 -37.59 -18.53 -15.45
N LEU A 263 -37.71 -17.38 -16.12
CA LEU A 263 -38.59 -16.30 -15.68
C LEU A 263 -40.06 -16.68 -15.90
N SER A 264 -40.87 -16.38 -14.89
CA SER A 264 -42.31 -16.62 -14.89
C SER A 264 -43.05 -15.52 -15.65
N PRO A 265 -44.11 -15.85 -16.40
CA PRO A 265 -44.97 -14.86 -17.05
C PRO A 265 -45.77 -14.04 -16.02
N GLN A 266 -46.30 -12.91 -16.49
CA GLN A 266 -47.09 -12.02 -15.65
C GLN A 266 -48.38 -12.68 -15.17
N ARG A 267 -48.82 -12.27 -13.97
CA ARG A 267 -50.07 -12.72 -13.35
C ARG A 267 -51.12 -11.64 -13.53
N GLN A 268 -52.01 -11.85 -14.49
CA GLN A 268 -53.08 -10.90 -14.77
C GLN A 268 -53.87 -10.48 -13.51
N GLY A 269 -53.98 -9.17 -13.28
CA GLY A 269 -54.67 -8.59 -12.13
C GLY A 269 -53.84 -8.59 -10.84
N VAL A 270 -52.56 -8.95 -10.93
CA VAL A 270 -51.59 -8.88 -9.84
C VAL A 270 -50.43 -8.04 -10.34
N ARG A 271 -50.14 -6.95 -9.64
CA ARG A 271 -48.95 -6.13 -9.93
C ARG A 271 -47.70 -6.94 -9.62
N ASP A 272 -47.07 -7.49 -10.66
CA ASP A 272 -45.82 -8.20 -10.56
C ASP A 272 -44.63 -7.21 -10.54
N VAL A 273 -43.55 -7.62 -9.87
CA VAL A 273 -42.30 -6.86 -9.85
C VAL A 273 -41.21 -7.66 -10.56
N TYR A 274 -40.94 -7.29 -11.81
CA TYR A 274 -39.88 -7.83 -12.63
C TYR A 274 -38.56 -7.16 -12.29
N THR A 275 -37.59 -7.94 -11.84
CA THR A 275 -36.38 -7.41 -11.22
C THR A 275 -35.12 -7.78 -11.99
N LEU A 276 -34.29 -6.80 -12.33
CA LEU A 276 -32.91 -7.01 -12.80
C LEU A 276 -31.92 -6.58 -11.71
N LEU A 277 -31.10 -7.51 -11.24
CA LEU A 277 -30.01 -7.23 -10.29
C LEU A 277 -28.66 -7.44 -10.97
N VAL A 278 -27.77 -6.45 -10.88
CA VAL A 278 -26.47 -6.47 -11.56
C VAL A 278 -25.33 -6.14 -10.60
N GLY A 279 -24.43 -7.09 -10.38
CA GLY A 279 -23.13 -6.87 -9.75
C GLY A 279 -22.06 -6.63 -10.80
N GLY A 280 -21.63 -5.38 -10.99
CA GLY A 280 -20.85 -4.96 -12.15
C GLY A 280 -19.35 -5.27 -12.08
N ASP A 281 -18.71 -5.03 -10.94
CA ASP A 281 -17.26 -5.20 -10.79
C ASP A 281 -16.92 -6.50 -10.06
N GLY A 282 -16.26 -7.43 -10.76
CA GLY A 282 -15.80 -8.70 -10.23
C GLY A 282 -14.44 -8.66 -9.55
N THR A 283 -13.79 -7.49 -9.50
CA THR A 283 -12.50 -7.30 -8.81
C THR A 283 -12.66 -7.20 -7.30
N SER A 284 -13.87 -6.85 -6.82
CA SER A 284 -14.23 -6.87 -5.40
C SER A 284 -15.41 -7.83 -5.16
N PRO A 285 -15.33 -8.74 -4.17
CA PRO A 285 -16.37 -9.74 -3.93
C PRO A 285 -17.65 -9.16 -3.32
N VAL A 286 -17.63 -7.93 -2.81
CA VAL A 286 -18.78 -7.31 -2.11
C VAL A 286 -20.02 -7.21 -2.99
N PHE A 287 -19.87 -6.89 -4.28
CA PHE A 287 -20.99 -6.67 -5.19
C PHE A 287 -21.73 -7.96 -5.53
N ALA A 288 -20.99 -9.05 -5.71
CA ALA A 288 -21.57 -10.38 -5.91
C ALA A 288 -22.31 -10.88 -4.66
N LYS A 289 -21.72 -10.68 -3.47
CA LYS A 289 -22.34 -11.06 -2.18
C LYS A 289 -23.66 -10.32 -1.97
N GLU A 290 -23.70 -9.04 -2.31
CA GLU A 290 -24.86 -8.18 -2.12
C GLU A 290 -26.11 -8.67 -2.88
N LEU A 291 -25.96 -9.22 -4.10
CA LEU A 291 -27.10 -9.60 -4.94
C LEU A 291 -28.03 -10.62 -4.27
N ASN A 292 -27.47 -11.61 -3.56
CA ASN A 292 -28.27 -12.62 -2.87
C ASN A 292 -29.11 -11.99 -1.76
N TRP A 293 -28.47 -11.16 -0.93
CA TRP A 293 -29.14 -10.49 0.17
C TRP A 293 -30.23 -9.53 -0.31
N VAL A 294 -29.96 -8.73 -1.35
CA VAL A 294 -30.97 -7.83 -1.95
C VAL A 294 -32.14 -8.62 -2.54
N THR A 295 -31.86 -9.77 -3.17
CA THR A 295 -32.92 -10.65 -3.70
C THR A 295 -33.86 -11.11 -2.58
N GLU A 296 -33.31 -11.60 -1.47
CA GLU A 296 -34.09 -12.07 -0.33
C GLU A 296 -34.98 -10.96 0.24
N ARG A 297 -34.41 -9.75 0.43
CA ARG A 297 -35.14 -8.60 0.96
C ARG A 297 -36.27 -8.13 0.05
N LEU A 298 -36.02 -8.09 -1.25
CA LEU A 298 -37.03 -7.71 -2.23
C LEU A 298 -38.13 -8.78 -2.34
N ASP A 299 -37.79 -10.07 -2.26
CA ASP A 299 -38.77 -11.15 -2.29
C ASP A 299 -39.74 -11.11 -1.11
N GLU A 300 -39.23 -10.84 0.10
CA GLU A 300 -40.05 -10.65 1.31
C GLU A 300 -41.08 -9.52 1.17
N THR A 301 -40.80 -8.50 0.34
CA THR A 301 -41.62 -7.30 0.22
C THR A 301 -42.51 -7.29 -1.03
N PHE A 302 -42.01 -7.81 -2.15
CA PHE A 302 -42.60 -7.66 -3.48
C PHE A 302 -42.97 -8.98 -4.16
N ASP A 303 -42.71 -10.15 -3.55
CA ASP A 303 -42.97 -11.47 -4.15
C ASP A 303 -42.37 -11.57 -5.57
N ILE A 304 -41.05 -11.35 -5.66
CA ILE A 304 -40.32 -11.37 -6.94
C ILE A 304 -39.93 -12.78 -7.38
N LYS A 305 -40.32 -13.80 -6.62
CA LYS A 305 -39.99 -15.19 -6.88
C LYS A 305 -40.36 -15.60 -8.30
N GLY A 306 -39.35 -16.06 -9.05
CA GLY A 306 -39.49 -16.43 -10.45
C GLY A 306 -39.51 -15.25 -11.44
N ARG A 307 -39.37 -13.99 -10.99
CA ARG A 307 -39.34 -12.79 -11.84
C ARG A 307 -38.08 -11.94 -11.62
N VAL A 308 -37.01 -12.58 -11.16
CA VAL A 308 -35.73 -11.94 -10.89
C VAL A 308 -34.64 -12.51 -11.78
N LEU A 309 -33.97 -11.64 -12.54
CA LEU A 309 -32.76 -11.96 -13.29
C LEU A 309 -31.55 -11.36 -12.58
N ARG A 310 -30.58 -12.21 -12.24
CA ARG A 310 -29.32 -11.82 -11.61
C ARG A 310 -28.18 -11.96 -12.60
N LEU A 311 -27.38 -10.90 -12.74
CA LEU A 311 -26.15 -10.87 -13.52
C LEU A 311 -25.01 -10.45 -12.58
N SER A 312 -23.86 -11.13 -12.64
CA SER A 312 -22.76 -10.80 -11.74
C SER A 312 -21.40 -11.06 -12.38
N ASN A 313 -20.47 -10.15 -12.11
CA ASN A 313 -19.04 -10.42 -12.20
C ASN A 313 -18.52 -10.76 -10.79
N GLY A 314 -17.44 -11.55 -10.69
CA GLY A 314 -16.80 -11.93 -9.41
C GLY A 314 -17.53 -12.96 -8.54
N SER A 315 -18.69 -13.48 -8.95
CA SER A 315 -19.50 -14.43 -8.15
C SER A 315 -19.10 -15.90 -8.30
N GLY A 316 -17.91 -16.21 -8.82
CA GLY A 316 -17.44 -17.59 -9.02
C GLY A 316 -18.38 -18.44 -9.89
N PHE A 317 -18.96 -17.85 -10.95
CA PHE A 317 -19.79 -18.51 -11.98
C PHE A 317 -21.22 -18.92 -11.58
N ASN A 318 -21.72 -18.45 -10.44
CA ASN A 318 -23.09 -18.74 -9.99
C ASN A 318 -24.19 -18.04 -10.82
N PHE A 319 -23.86 -16.94 -11.52
CA PHE A 319 -24.78 -16.16 -12.34
C PHE A 319 -24.18 -15.91 -13.72
N PRO A 320 -25.01 -15.64 -14.76
CA PRO A 320 -24.50 -15.10 -16.02
C PRO A 320 -23.67 -13.83 -15.80
N LEU A 321 -22.60 -13.67 -16.59
CA LEU A 321 -21.72 -12.51 -16.51
C LEU A 321 -22.50 -11.21 -16.68
N ALA A 322 -22.15 -10.21 -15.87
CA ALA A 322 -22.61 -8.86 -16.06
C ALA A 322 -21.81 -8.20 -17.19
N THR A 323 -22.45 -8.02 -18.33
CA THR A 323 -21.90 -7.33 -19.50
C THR A 323 -22.97 -6.40 -20.04
N ARG A 324 -22.60 -5.39 -20.81
CA ARG A 324 -23.55 -4.54 -21.54
C ARG A 324 -24.59 -5.37 -22.31
N THR A 325 -24.12 -6.42 -22.99
CA THR A 325 -24.96 -7.32 -23.79
C THR A 325 -25.95 -8.12 -22.93
N SER A 326 -25.50 -8.72 -21.83
CA SER A 326 -26.38 -9.50 -20.95
C SER A 326 -27.37 -8.62 -20.20
N ILE A 327 -26.97 -7.42 -19.79
CA ILE A 327 -27.86 -6.41 -19.19
C ILE A 327 -28.95 -6.03 -20.19
N GLN A 328 -28.59 -5.66 -21.42
CA GLN A 328 -29.57 -5.26 -22.43
C GLN A 328 -30.53 -6.41 -22.81
N LYS A 329 -30.00 -7.63 -22.98
CA LYS A 329 -30.83 -8.82 -23.23
C LYS A 329 -31.77 -9.13 -22.06
N GLY A 330 -31.27 -9.01 -20.83
CA GLY A 330 -32.06 -9.20 -19.62
C GLY A 330 -33.20 -8.19 -19.50
N LEU A 331 -32.92 -6.91 -19.73
CA LEU A 331 -33.93 -5.86 -19.77
C LEU A 331 -35.03 -6.16 -20.78
N ASN A 332 -34.64 -6.51 -22.02
CA ASN A 332 -35.60 -6.84 -23.07
C ASN A 332 -36.46 -8.08 -22.72
N ALA A 333 -35.87 -9.09 -22.10
CA ALA A 333 -36.59 -10.30 -21.71
C ALA A 333 -37.62 -10.01 -20.60
N LEU A 334 -37.24 -9.23 -19.59
CA LEU A 334 -38.17 -8.81 -18.53
C LEU A 334 -39.30 -7.95 -19.13
N ASP A 335 -38.98 -7.01 -20.01
CA ASP A 335 -39.94 -6.14 -20.70
C ASP A 335 -40.96 -6.90 -21.56
N GLN A 336 -40.57 -8.05 -22.11
CA GLN A 336 -41.46 -8.92 -22.89
C GLN A 336 -42.42 -9.74 -22.04
N LEU A 337 -42.08 -10.02 -20.78
CA LEU A 337 -42.88 -10.85 -19.88
C LEU A 337 -43.86 -10.04 -19.04
N LEU A 338 -43.50 -8.79 -18.73
CA LEU A 338 -44.32 -7.89 -17.93
C LEU A 338 -45.49 -7.30 -18.73
N ASP A 339 -46.56 -6.93 -18.05
CA ASP A 339 -47.58 -6.03 -18.58
C ASP A 339 -47.12 -4.57 -18.42
N PRO A 340 -46.94 -3.80 -19.51
CA PRO A 340 -46.42 -2.45 -19.44
C PRO A 340 -47.20 -1.47 -18.55
N GLN A 341 -48.50 -1.70 -18.33
CA GLN A 341 -49.38 -0.81 -17.55
C GLN A 341 -49.63 -1.31 -16.13
N GLU A 342 -49.60 -2.62 -15.92
CA GLU A 342 -49.91 -3.23 -14.62
C GLU A 342 -48.67 -3.44 -13.76
N ASP A 343 -47.52 -3.79 -14.35
CA ASP A 343 -46.34 -4.30 -13.64
C ASP A 343 -45.23 -3.27 -13.42
N LEU A 344 -44.33 -3.60 -12.48
CA LEU A 344 -43.13 -2.83 -12.17
C LEU A 344 -41.87 -3.47 -12.78
N LEU A 345 -41.05 -2.66 -13.48
CA LEU A 345 -39.66 -3.00 -13.76
C LEU A 345 -38.74 -2.39 -12.68
N LEU A 346 -38.18 -3.23 -11.81
CA LEU A 346 -37.21 -2.85 -10.78
C LEU A 346 -35.79 -3.20 -11.23
N ILE A 347 -34.85 -2.27 -11.11
CA ILE A 347 -33.46 -2.46 -11.52
C ILE A 347 -32.56 -2.02 -10.38
N HIS A 348 -31.67 -2.90 -9.94
CA HIS A 348 -30.61 -2.59 -8.97
C HIS A 348 -29.25 -2.85 -9.60
N LEU A 349 -28.48 -1.78 -9.77
CA LEU A 349 -27.11 -1.83 -10.26
C LEU A 349 -26.18 -1.54 -9.09
N VAL A 350 -25.26 -2.45 -8.79
CA VAL A 350 -24.23 -2.26 -7.76
C VAL A 350 -22.85 -2.53 -8.30
N SER A 351 -21.94 -1.57 -8.17
CA SER A 351 -20.56 -1.67 -8.63
C SER A 351 -19.71 -0.50 -8.09
N HIS A 352 -18.43 -0.48 -8.46
CA HIS A 352 -17.70 0.78 -8.49
C HIS A 352 -18.26 1.73 -9.56
N GLY A 353 -17.98 3.01 -9.41
CA GLY A 353 -18.32 4.04 -10.39
C GLY A 353 -17.12 4.91 -10.73
N ALA A 354 -17.12 5.48 -11.93
CA ALA A 354 -16.08 6.38 -12.39
C ALA A 354 -16.50 7.85 -12.22
N ARG A 355 -15.54 8.78 -12.19
CA ARG A 355 -15.80 10.23 -12.00
C ARG A 355 -16.69 10.84 -13.07
N ASN A 356 -16.77 10.23 -14.26
CA ASN A 356 -17.67 10.62 -15.34
C ASN A 356 -19.09 10.03 -15.19
N GLY A 357 -19.38 9.39 -14.05
CA GLY A 357 -20.66 8.77 -13.76
C GLY A 357 -20.79 7.33 -14.27
N ASP A 358 -19.84 6.81 -15.05
CA ASP A 358 -20.00 5.48 -15.63
C ASP A 358 -20.08 4.39 -14.56
N PHE A 359 -20.99 3.43 -14.79
CA PHE A 359 -21.15 2.25 -13.96
C PHE A 359 -20.13 1.20 -14.39
N LYS A 360 -19.20 0.88 -13.50
CA LYS A 360 -18.06 0.03 -13.84
C LYS A 360 -18.50 -1.41 -14.08
N ILE A 361 -18.05 -2.00 -15.17
CA ILE A 361 -18.24 -3.41 -15.51
C ILE A 361 -16.85 -4.03 -15.71
N ALA A 362 -16.43 -4.89 -14.80
CA ALA A 362 -15.12 -5.51 -14.86
C ALA A 362 -15.17 -6.98 -14.44
N GLU A 363 -14.42 -7.85 -15.11
CA GLU A 363 -14.29 -9.28 -14.77
C GLU A 363 -12.83 -9.72 -14.92
N GLY A 364 -12.09 -9.76 -13.81
CA GLY A 364 -10.70 -10.22 -13.77
C GLY A 364 -9.81 -9.60 -14.85
N LYS A 365 -9.38 -10.42 -15.82
CA LYS A 365 -8.52 -10.03 -16.95
C LYS A 365 -9.27 -9.82 -18.27
N ILE A 366 -10.60 -9.89 -18.26
CA ILE A 366 -11.42 -9.73 -19.46
C ILE A 366 -11.75 -8.24 -19.63
N PRO A 367 -11.32 -7.60 -20.73
CA PRO A 367 -11.70 -6.22 -20.99
C PRO A 367 -13.20 -6.16 -21.29
N LEU A 368 -13.95 -5.47 -20.44
CA LEU A 368 -15.38 -5.19 -20.62
C LEU A 368 -15.59 -3.69 -20.72
N ASN A 369 -16.65 -3.30 -21.41
CA ASN A 369 -17.04 -1.90 -21.54
C ASN A 369 -17.98 -1.53 -20.38
N ASP A 370 -17.66 -0.42 -19.72
CA ASP A 370 -18.53 0.18 -18.71
C ASP A 370 -19.87 0.62 -19.31
N LEU A 371 -20.87 0.75 -18.45
CA LEU A 371 -22.19 1.24 -18.81
C LEU A 371 -22.25 2.74 -18.56
N THR A 372 -22.41 3.52 -19.63
CA THR A 372 -22.47 4.98 -19.51
C THR A 372 -23.86 5.46 -19.11
N VAL A 373 -23.95 6.67 -18.58
CA VAL A 373 -25.23 7.34 -18.26
C VAL A 373 -26.14 7.40 -19.50
N GLU A 374 -25.57 7.68 -20.68
CA GLU A 374 -26.33 7.77 -21.93
C GLU A 374 -26.86 6.41 -22.39
N ASP A 375 -26.08 5.33 -22.21
CA ASP A 375 -26.57 3.97 -22.48
C ASP A 375 -27.80 3.65 -21.62
N GLY A 376 -27.72 3.95 -20.32
CA GLY A 376 -28.84 3.78 -19.40
C GLY A 376 -30.09 4.56 -19.82
N LYS A 377 -29.90 5.81 -20.21
CA LYS A 377 -30.98 6.67 -20.69
C LYS A 377 -31.64 6.12 -21.94
N GLN A 378 -30.83 5.70 -22.92
CA GLN A 378 -31.31 5.11 -24.15
C GLN A 378 -32.07 3.80 -23.88
N TRP A 379 -31.49 2.88 -23.11
CA TRP A 379 -32.07 1.55 -22.90
C TRP A 379 -33.35 1.60 -22.08
N LEU A 380 -33.35 2.35 -20.97
CA LEU A 380 -34.53 2.48 -20.10
C LEU A 380 -35.64 3.34 -20.74
N GLY A 381 -35.30 4.19 -21.71
CA GLY A 381 -36.28 4.90 -22.53
C GLY A 381 -36.87 4.04 -23.66
N SER A 382 -36.26 2.91 -23.98
CA SER A 382 -36.67 2.04 -25.10
C SER A 382 -37.51 0.84 -24.66
N VAL A 383 -37.56 0.52 -23.37
CA VAL A 383 -38.43 -0.53 -22.82
C VAL A 383 -39.89 -0.05 -22.77
N ASN A 384 -40.84 -0.96 -22.93
CA ASN A 384 -42.27 -0.66 -22.93
C ASN A 384 -42.82 -0.40 -21.52
N ALA A 385 -42.21 -1.00 -20.50
CA ALA A 385 -42.55 -0.87 -19.09
C ALA A 385 -42.80 0.60 -18.71
N GLN A 386 -44.05 0.96 -18.40
CA GLN A 386 -44.39 2.33 -18.03
C GLN A 386 -43.88 2.67 -16.64
N HIS A 387 -43.82 1.70 -15.73
CA HIS A 387 -43.45 1.91 -14.34
C HIS A 387 -42.08 1.32 -14.05
N GLN A 388 -41.14 2.18 -13.66
CA GLN A 388 -39.74 1.80 -13.50
C GLN A 388 -39.19 2.28 -12.16
N TRP A 389 -38.48 1.42 -11.44
CA TRP A 389 -37.77 1.77 -10.21
C TRP A 389 -36.30 1.39 -10.34
N ILE A 390 -35.44 2.39 -10.41
CA ILE A 390 -34.00 2.24 -10.66
C ILE A 390 -33.23 2.57 -9.38
N VAL A 391 -32.31 1.70 -9.01
CA VAL A 391 -31.38 1.90 -7.90
C VAL A 391 -29.97 1.72 -8.45
N ILE A 392 -29.11 2.72 -8.24
CA ILE A 392 -27.73 2.72 -8.69
C ILE A 392 -26.82 2.96 -7.47
N SER A 393 -26.24 1.87 -6.98
CA SER A 393 -25.29 1.87 -5.88
C SER A 393 -23.86 1.85 -6.45
N ALA A 394 -23.32 3.04 -6.74
CA ALA A 394 -21.97 3.24 -7.28
C ALA A 394 -21.45 4.65 -6.95
N CYS A 395 -20.12 4.82 -6.95
CA CYS A 395 -19.50 6.14 -6.80
C CYS A 395 -19.94 7.09 -7.92
N PHE A 396 -20.09 8.38 -7.63
CA PHE A 396 -20.51 9.41 -8.60
C PHE A 396 -21.88 9.15 -9.28
N SER A 397 -22.68 8.22 -8.74
CA SER A 397 -23.95 7.79 -9.33
C SER A 397 -25.01 8.89 -9.43
N GLY A 398 -24.86 10.02 -8.74
CA GLY A 398 -25.75 11.16 -8.83
C GLY A 398 -25.91 11.73 -10.24
N GLN A 399 -24.94 11.50 -11.14
CA GLN A 399 -25.06 11.88 -12.56
C GLN A 399 -26.22 11.18 -13.27
N TRP A 400 -26.67 10.04 -12.75
CA TRP A 400 -27.81 9.29 -13.29
C TRP A 400 -29.16 9.83 -12.80
N ALA A 401 -29.23 10.43 -11.61
CA ALA A 401 -30.48 10.83 -10.98
C ALA A 401 -31.24 11.83 -11.86
N ASP A 402 -30.56 12.88 -12.31
CA ASP A 402 -31.14 13.88 -13.21
C ASP A 402 -31.31 13.34 -14.63
N ALA A 403 -30.30 12.63 -15.15
CA ALA A 403 -30.30 12.13 -16.53
C ALA A 403 -31.44 11.14 -16.81
N LEU A 404 -31.87 10.38 -15.80
CA LEU A 404 -32.95 9.41 -15.89
C LEU A 404 -34.28 9.92 -15.31
N SER A 405 -34.38 11.16 -14.85
CA SER A 405 -35.62 11.71 -14.29
C SER A 405 -36.78 11.60 -15.29
N HIS A 406 -37.90 11.04 -14.86
CA HIS A 406 -39.08 10.82 -15.71
C HIS A 406 -40.37 10.74 -14.85
N PRO A 407 -41.54 11.21 -15.33
CA PRO A 407 -42.79 11.19 -14.56
C PRO A 407 -43.24 9.80 -14.08
N ASN A 408 -42.89 8.75 -14.83
CA ASN A 408 -43.23 7.37 -14.50
C ASN A 408 -42.07 6.57 -13.89
N ARG A 409 -41.02 7.22 -13.38
CA ARG A 409 -39.82 6.54 -12.87
C ARG A 409 -39.45 7.01 -11.46
N ILE A 410 -38.96 6.06 -10.66
CA ILE A 410 -38.15 6.35 -9.47
C ILE A 410 -36.69 6.05 -9.79
N ILE A 411 -35.79 6.94 -9.37
CA ILE A 411 -34.36 6.67 -9.35
C ILE A 411 -33.75 7.05 -8.01
N PHE A 412 -32.95 6.14 -7.47
CA PHE A 412 -32.18 6.28 -6.24
C PHE A 412 -30.69 6.06 -6.53
N THR A 413 -29.83 6.93 -6.04
CA THR A 413 -28.38 6.86 -6.24
C THR A 413 -27.65 6.93 -4.91
N SER A 414 -26.57 6.17 -4.76
CA SER A 414 -25.80 6.08 -3.51
C SER A 414 -24.89 7.27 -3.25
N ALA A 415 -24.64 8.11 -4.25
CA ALA A 415 -23.78 9.30 -4.11
C ALA A 415 -24.31 10.49 -4.94
N ALA A 416 -23.84 11.69 -4.61
CA ALA A 416 -23.95 12.85 -5.47
C ALA A 416 -22.99 12.78 -6.67
N ALA A 417 -23.25 13.60 -7.68
CA ALA A 417 -22.53 13.58 -8.97
C ALA A 417 -21.03 13.87 -8.86
N ASP A 418 -20.60 14.57 -7.81
CA ASP A 418 -19.25 15.11 -7.61
C ASP A 418 -18.40 14.32 -6.60
N ARG A 419 -18.92 13.22 -6.04
CA ARG A 419 -18.29 12.50 -4.92
C ARG A 419 -18.52 10.99 -4.94
N SER A 420 -17.70 10.29 -4.17
CA SER A 420 -17.75 8.83 -4.02
C SER A 420 -18.78 8.39 -2.98
N SER A 421 -19.22 7.12 -3.06
CA SER A 421 -19.93 6.42 -1.99
C SER A 421 -19.00 5.45 -1.24
N PHE A 422 -19.36 5.07 -0.02
CA PHE A 422 -18.53 4.23 0.86
C PHE A 422 -19.16 2.86 1.18
N GLY A 423 -18.42 2.04 1.94
CA GLY A 423 -18.89 0.73 2.41
C GLY A 423 -18.72 -0.42 1.41
N CYS A 424 -17.87 -0.27 0.40
CA CYS A 424 -17.63 -1.29 -0.63
C CYS A 424 -16.26 -1.98 -0.50
N SER A 425 -15.74 -2.16 0.72
CA SER A 425 -14.47 -2.89 0.95
C SER A 425 -14.66 -4.41 0.79
N ASP A 426 -13.57 -5.13 0.56
CA ASP A 426 -13.60 -6.58 0.31
C ASP A 426 -14.12 -7.41 1.52
N ASP A 427 -13.91 -6.89 2.73
CA ASP A 427 -14.41 -7.46 3.98
C ASP A 427 -15.89 -7.15 4.24
N SER A 428 -16.46 -6.19 3.51
CA SER A 428 -17.87 -5.82 3.63
C SER A 428 -18.76 -6.90 3.02
N GLN A 429 -19.94 -7.10 3.63
CA GLN A 429 -20.96 -8.02 3.10
C GLN A 429 -21.83 -7.39 2.01
N ARG A 430 -21.90 -6.05 1.98
CA ARG A 430 -22.71 -5.22 1.08
C ARG A 430 -22.31 -3.76 1.23
N THR A 431 -22.70 -2.93 0.28
CA THR A 431 -22.55 -1.47 0.36
C THR A 431 -23.38 -0.88 1.51
N TRP A 432 -22.90 0.21 2.10
CA TRP A 432 -23.64 0.92 3.16
C TRP A 432 -24.98 1.43 2.65
N PHE A 433 -25.01 1.95 1.42
CA PHE A 433 -26.25 2.42 0.81
C PHE A 433 -27.29 1.31 0.68
N SER A 434 -26.94 0.13 0.16
CA SER A 434 -27.87 -0.99 0.07
C SER A 434 -28.27 -1.51 1.45
N SER A 435 -27.37 -1.50 2.42
CA SER A 435 -27.68 -1.85 3.82
C SER A 435 -28.72 -0.90 4.43
N ALA A 436 -28.62 0.40 4.16
CA ALA A 436 -29.56 1.41 4.61
C ALA A 436 -30.90 1.32 3.86
N LEU A 437 -30.86 1.17 2.53
CA LEU A 437 -32.03 1.16 1.67
C LEU A 437 -32.88 -0.09 1.91
N TYR A 438 -32.29 -1.29 1.80
CA TYR A 438 -32.98 -2.58 1.99
C TYR A 438 -32.91 -3.09 3.43
N GLY A 439 -32.70 -2.18 4.39
CA GLY A 439 -32.71 -2.47 5.81
C GLY A 439 -34.10 -2.81 6.35
N GLU A 440 -34.29 -2.65 7.66
CA GLU A 440 -35.56 -2.98 8.34
C GLU A 440 -36.77 -2.17 7.86
N ALA A 441 -36.52 -1.00 7.25
CA ALA A 441 -37.56 -0.09 6.79
C ALA A 441 -38.09 -0.38 5.38
N LEU A 442 -37.61 -1.39 4.66
CA LEU A 442 -38.04 -1.67 3.27
C LEU A 442 -39.56 -1.90 3.18
N ALA A 443 -40.09 -2.81 4.00
CA ALA A 443 -41.49 -3.22 3.92
C ALA A 443 -42.48 -2.07 4.23
N SER A 444 -42.14 -1.21 5.20
CA SER A 444 -42.94 -0.02 5.53
C SER A 444 -42.67 1.16 4.59
N GLY A 445 -41.44 1.26 4.09
CA GLY A 445 -40.95 2.33 3.23
C GLY A 445 -41.45 2.25 1.79
N ALA A 446 -41.69 1.04 1.26
CA ALA A 446 -42.19 0.84 -0.09
C ALA A 446 -43.48 1.64 -0.38
N GLY A 447 -44.35 1.86 0.61
CA GLY A 447 -45.57 2.67 0.46
C GLY A 447 -45.34 4.19 0.31
N ASN A 448 -44.18 4.69 0.71
CA ASN A 448 -43.78 6.09 0.56
C ASN A 448 -42.29 6.18 0.15
N PRO A 449 -41.99 6.00 -1.14
CA PRO A 449 -40.62 5.92 -1.63
C PRO A 449 -39.75 7.13 -1.27
N LYS A 450 -40.34 8.34 -1.22
CA LYS A 450 -39.62 9.56 -0.85
C LYS A 450 -39.17 9.51 0.61
N ALA A 451 -40.09 9.23 1.54
CA ALA A 451 -39.76 9.14 2.96
C ALA A 451 -38.79 7.99 3.25
N TRP A 452 -38.95 6.86 2.53
CA TRP A 452 -38.04 5.73 2.61
C TRP A 452 -36.60 6.11 2.21
N PHE A 453 -36.44 6.81 1.08
CA PHE A 453 -35.12 7.26 0.64
C PHE A 453 -34.48 8.23 1.63
N GLU A 454 -35.24 9.21 2.14
CA GLU A 454 -34.71 10.17 3.13
C GLU A 454 -34.24 9.46 4.41
N ALA A 455 -34.97 8.45 4.87
CA ALA A 455 -34.53 7.63 6.01
C ALA A 455 -33.24 6.84 5.70
N ALA A 456 -33.14 6.24 4.51
CA ALA A 456 -31.93 5.56 4.08
C ALA A 456 -30.73 6.52 3.99
N LYS A 457 -30.95 7.74 3.46
CA LYS A 457 -29.93 8.79 3.39
C LYS A 457 -29.42 9.19 4.76
N LEU A 458 -30.31 9.39 5.74
CA LEU A 458 -29.92 9.68 7.12
C LEU A 458 -29.09 8.54 7.72
N LYS A 459 -29.46 7.28 7.45
CA LYS A 459 -28.70 6.12 7.92
C LYS A 459 -27.31 6.03 7.29
N VAL A 460 -27.16 6.40 6.02
CA VAL A 460 -25.85 6.50 5.37
C VAL A 460 -24.98 7.57 6.04
N ILE A 461 -25.53 8.75 6.32
CA ILE A 461 -24.82 9.83 7.02
C ILE A 461 -24.36 9.36 8.42
N GLU A 462 -25.22 8.65 9.15
CA GLU A 462 -24.86 8.08 10.46
C GLU A 462 -23.67 7.10 10.34
N MET A 463 -23.71 6.17 9.37
CA MET A 463 -22.61 5.24 9.13
C MET A 463 -21.31 5.94 8.72
N GLU A 464 -21.39 7.01 7.92
CA GLU A 464 -20.22 7.82 7.53
C GLU A 464 -19.62 8.56 8.74
N GLN A 465 -20.45 9.08 9.63
CA GLN A 465 -20.02 9.73 10.87
C GLN A 465 -19.37 8.74 11.85
N GLU A 466 -19.95 7.56 12.03
CA GLU A 466 -19.40 6.49 12.87
C GLU A 466 -18.00 6.04 12.42
N GLN A 467 -17.73 6.13 11.11
CA GLN A 467 -16.45 5.78 10.50
C GLN A 467 -15.48 6.97 10.40
N GLY A 468 -15.83 8.12 11.00
CA GLY A 468 -14.97 9.29 11.06
C GLY A 468 -14.82 10.04 9.73
N ILE A 469 -15.74 9.86 8.78
CA ILE A 469 -15.70 10.57 7.50
C ILE A 469 -16.17 12.01 7.71
N GLU A 470 -15.33 12.97 7.28
CA GLU A 470 -15.65 14.39 7.37
C GLU A 470 -16.91 14.75 6.57
N GLU A 471 -17.72 15.67 7.09
CA GLU A 471 -19.02 16.07 6.51
C GLU A 471 -18.92 16.51 5.04
N HIS A 472 -17.83 17.20 4.68
CA HIS A 472 -17.61 17.65 3.32
C HIS A 472 -17.39 16.49 2.32
N ALA A 473 -16.96 15.33 2.82
CA ALA A 473 -16.69 14.12 2.05
C ALA A 473 -17.87 13.11 2.04
N HIS A 474 -18.95 13.38 2.78
CA HIS A 474 -20.16 12.53 2.82
C HIS A 474 -20.71 12.29 1.42
N SER A 475 -21.18 11.07 1.16
CA SER A 475 -21.57 10.63 -0.19
C SER A 475 -22.80 11.35 -0.74
N LEU A 476 -23.66 11.88 0.14
CA LEU A 476 -24.90 12.59 -0.20
C LEU A 476 -25.78 11.87 -1.25
N PRO A 477 -26.38 10.71 -0.91
CA PRO A 477 -27.32 10.01 -1.79
C PRO A 477 -28.40 10.94 -2.39
N GLN A 478 -28.75 10.70 -3.66
CA GLN A 478 -29.72 11.50 -4.43
C GLN A 478 -30.89 10.66 -4.95
N TYR A 479 -32.00 11.32 -5.26
CA TYR A 479 -33.17 10.67 -5.85
C TYR A 479 -33.93 11.57 -6.79
N SER A 480 -34.71 10.95 -7.69
CA SER A 480 -35.82 11.59 -8.40
C SER A 480 -37.01 10.64 -8.38
N VAL A 481 -38.19 11.17 -8.05
CA VAL A 481 -39.43 10.40 -7.94
C VAL A 481 -40.50 11.04 -8.81
N GLY A 482 -40.99 10.30 -9.80
CA GLY A 482 -42.03 10.76 -10.72
C GLY A 482 -43.44 10.73 -10.11
N GLU A 483 -44.21 11.80 -10.33
CA GLU A 483 -45.57 11.94 -9.78
C GLU A 483 -46.59 10.94 -10.36
N ASN A 484 -46.46 10.59 -11.65
CA ASN A 484 -47.33 9.59 -12.26
C ASN A 484 -47.05 8.20 -11.69
N PHE A 485 -45.76 7.88 -11.46
CA PHE A 485 -45.38 6.65 -10.78
C PHE A 485 -46.02 6.57 -9.41
N LEU A 486 -45.89 7.61 -8.58
CA LEU A 486 -46.48 7.63 -7.23
C LEU A 486 -47.99 7.47 -7.26
N THR A 487 -48.66 8.09 -8.23
CA THR A 487 -50.11 8.00 -8.39
C THR A 487 -50.53 6.58 -8.73
N TRP A 488 -49.81 5.90 -9.62
CA TRP A 488 -50.05 4.49 -9.94
C TRP A 488 -49.74 3.57 -8.75
N TRP A 489 -48.59 3.77 -8.10
CA TRP A 489 -48.10 2.92 -7.02
C TRP A 489 -49.05 2.90 -5.81
N LYS A 490 -49.65 4.05 -5.47
CA LYS A 490 -50.63 4.18 -4.40
C LYS A 490 -51.98 3.51 -4.68
N ARG A 491 -52.31 3.23 -5.95
CA ARG A 491 -53.51 2.46 -6.28
C ARG A 491 -53.27 1.03 -5.85
N LYS A 492 -54.23 0.44 -5.13
CA LYS A 492 -54.20 -1.00 -4.89
C LYS A 492 -54.29 -1.71 -6.25
N PRO A 493 -53.50 -2.79 -6.46
CA PRO A 493 -53.71 -3.70 -7.57
C PRO A 493 -55.17 -4.15 -7.64
#